data_AF-A0A2N7BFA8-F1
#
_entry.id   AF-A0A2N7BFA8-F1
#
_cell.length_a   1.000
_cell.length_b   1.000
_cell.length_c   1.000
_cell.angle_alpha   90.00
_cell.angle_beta   90.00
_cell.angle_gamma   90.00
#
_symmetry.space_group_name_H-M   'P 1'
#
loop_
_entity.id
_entity.type
_entity.pdbx_description
1 polymer ?
#
loop_
_entity_poly.entity_id
_entity_poly.type
_entity_poly.pdbx_seq_one_letter_code
_entity_poly.pdbx_strand_id
1 'polypeptide(L)'
;MALLLTSVRRKSIVQIVLILGISLGFLTGCTVRLAPQHNQALVAGLVEQNKAVMEFFAFYAWGTKAASFPERLPEYNRLIGNFDALALQADARPVPRNKIKTKVNEALQKRGIPVLEEGEIPSATALRKIYETLVKMRNTDQKQGLTLTESQAFKGQVKIYLDQALTYENFLER
;
A
#
# COMPACT_ATOMS: atom_id res chain seq x y z
N MET A 1 36.36 10.70 62.35
CA MET A 1 35.12 10.01 61.94
C MET A 1 34.36 10.78 60.84
N ALA A 2 35.06 11.33 59.83
CA ALA A 2 34.44 12.12 58.74
C ALA A 2 34.71 11.54 57.33
N LEU A 3 35.74 10.68 57.19
CA LEU A 3 36.15 10.08 55.90
C LEU A 3 35.32 8.84 55.49
N LEU A 4 34.56 8.23 56.40
CA LEU A 4 33.74 7.04 56.10
C LEU A 4 32.36 7.39 55.52
N LEU A 5 31.85 8.60 55.77
CA LEU A 5 30.52 9.05 55.32
C LEU A 5 30.48 9.45 53.84
N THR A 6 31.62 9.85 53.25
CA THR A 6 31.71 10.25 51.83
C THR A 6 31.74 9.06 50.87
N SER A 7 32.32 7.93 51.30
CA SER A 7 32.41 6.68 50.53
C SER A 7 31.03 6.03 50.29
N VAL A 8 30.19 5.99 51.33
CA VAL A 8 28.84 5.40 51.26
C VAL A 8 27.91 6.21 50.36
N ARG A 9 27.97 7.55 50.46
CA ARG A 9 27.19 8.47 49.60
C ARG A 9 27.54 8.35 48.12
N ARG A 10 28.82 8.11 47.79
CA ARG A 10 29.31 7.95 46.41
C ARG A 10 28.83 6.66 45.75
N LYS A 11 28.76 5.55 46.51
CA LYS A 11 28.22 4.27 46.02
C LYS A 11 26.72 4.35 45.73
N SER A 12 25.92 4.98 46.60
CA SER A 12 24.47 5.16 46.35
C SER A 12 24.16 6.01 45.13
N ILE A 13 24.92 7.08 44.87
CA ILE A 13 24.70 7.94 43.69
C ILE A 13 25.02 7.18 42.40
N VAL A 14 26.12 6.42 42.35
CA VAL A 14 26.47 5.60 41.17
C VAL A 14 25.41 4.52 40.92
N GLN A 15 24.90 3.89 41.98
CA GLN A 15 23.86 2.86 41.87
C GLN A 15 22.51 3.44 41.39
N ILE A 16 22.14 4.63 41.86
CA ILE A 16 20.94 5.34 41.41
C ILE A 16 21.06 5.72 39.93
N VAL A 17 22.21 6.27 39.50
CA VAL A 17 22.45 6.63 38.09
C VAL A 17 22.41 5.40 37.19
N LEU A 18 22.95 4.26 37.65
CA LEU A 18 22.94 3.01 36.89
C LEU A 18 21.52 2.44 36.75
N ILE A 19 20.72 2.46 37.82
CA ILE A 19 19.32 2.01 37.80
C ILE A 19 18.46 2.93 36.92
N LEU A 20 18.68 4.25 37.00
CA LEU A 20 17.97 5.24 36.19
C LEU A 20 18.34 5.14 34.70
N GLY A 21 19.60 4.84 34.38
CA GLY A 21 20.05 4.58 33.01
C GLY A 21 19.48 3.29 32.42
N ILE A 22 19.38 2.22 33.23
CA ILE A 22 18.78 0.95 32.82
C ILE A 22 17.27 1.12 32.59
N SER A 23 16.55 1.83 33.47
CA SER A 23 15.10 2.04 33.32
C SER A 23 14.75 2.96 32.14
N LEU A 24 15.59 3.94 31.80
CA LEU A 24 15.41 4.75 30.58
C LEU A 24 15.61 3.92 29.30
N GLY A 25 16.47 2.90 29.33
CA GLY A 25 16.71 2.00 28.19
C GLY A 25 15.52 1.09 27.85
N PHE A 26 14.67 0.74 28.83
CA PHE A 26 13.50 -0.12 28.61
C PHE A 26 12.28 0.59 28.00
N LEU A 27 12.28 1.94 27.94
CA LEU A 27 11.15 2.71 27.42
C LEU A 27 11.16 2.91 25.90
N THR A 28 12.19 2.44 25.18
CA THR A 28 12.35 2.69 23.73
C THR A 28 11.75 1.62 22.82
N GLY A 29 11.09 0.58 23.35
CA GLY A 29 10.90 -0.69 22.61
C GLY A 29 9.53 -1.04 22.01
N CYS A 30 8.42 -0.39 22.38
CA CYS A 30 7.09 -0.89 21.96
C CYS A 30 6.41 0.01 20.92
N THR A 31 6.88 -0.01 19.67
CA THR A 31 6.13 0.57 18.55
C THR A 31 5.00 -0.38 18.13
N VAL A 32 3.77 -0.05 18.52
CA VAL A 32 2.59 -0.83 18.10
C VAL A 32 2.32 -0.54 16.62
N ARG A 33 2.53 -1.53 15.75
CA ARG A 33 2.19 -1.43 14.33
C ARG A 33 0.73 -1.81 14.09
N LEU A 34 -0.04 -0.84 13.60
CA LEU A 34 -1.45 -1.00 13.24
C LEU A 34 -1.66 -1.38 11.76
N ALA A 35 -0.66 -1.15 10.92
CA ALA A 35 -0.71 -1.36 9.47
C ALA A 35 0.38 -2.34 9.00
N PRO A 36 0.22 -2.92 7.79
CA PRO A 36 1.28 -3.72 7.15
C PRO A 36 2.60 -2.93 7.02
N GLN A 37 3.71 -3.64 6.89
CA GLN A 37 5.01 -3.01 6.67
C GLN A 37 5.10 -2.41 5.25
N HIS A 38 5.71 -1.22 5.16
CA HIS A 38 6.06 -0.61 3.88
C HIS A 38 6.99 -1.51 3.07
N ASN A 39 6.76 -1.59 1.75
CA ASN A 39 7.58 -2.35 0.83
C ASN A 39 8.04 -1.43 -0.32
N GLN A 40 9.30 -1.00 -0.28
CA GLN A 40 9.88 -0.10 -1.28
C GLN A 40 9.78 -0.66 -2.70
N ALA A 41 9.94 -1.98 -2.88
CA ALA A 41 9.86 -2.61 -4.20
C ALA A 41 8.44 -2.54 -4.78
N LEU A 42 7.42 -2.67 -3.92
CA LEU A 42 6.02 -2.51 -4.32
C LEU A 42 5.74 -1.06 -4.77
N VAL A 43 6.24 -0.08 -4.03
CA VAL A 43 6.06 1.34 -4.38
C VAL A 43 6.79 1.70 -5.67
N ALA A 44 8.04 1.25 -5.82
CA ALA A 44 8.80 1.45 -7.05
C ALA A 44 8.09 0.82 -8.26
N GLY A 45 7.62 -0.43 -8.12
CA GLY A 45 6.83 -1.10 -9.14
C GLY A 45 5.53 -0.35 -9.47
N LEU A 46 4.82 0.17 -8.45
CA LEU A 46 3.60 0.95 -8.66
C LEU A 46 3.86 2.26 -9.41
N VAL A 47 4.94 2.97 -9.09
CA VAL A 47 5.35 4.20 -9.80
C VAL A 47 5.71 3.89 -11.25
N GLU A 48 6.44 2.80 -11.50
CA GLU A 48 6.78 2.35 -12.85
C GLU A 48 5.52 2.02 -13.66
N GLN A 49 4.61 1.21 -13.10
CA GLN A 49 3.40 0.80 -13.81
C GLN A 49 2.39 1.94 -13.98
N ASN A 50 2.33 2.89 -13.05
CA ASN A 50 1.58 4.15 -13.23
C ASN A 50 2.06 4.88 -14.50
N LYS A 51 3.37 5.01 -14.67
CA LYS A 51 3.93 5.69 -15.85
C LYS A 51 3.60 4.93 -17.14
N ALA A 52 3.87 3.63 -17.15
CA ALA A 52 3.61 2.75 -18.28
C ALA A 52 2.14 2.77 -18.74
N VAL A 53 1.18 2.67 -17.81
CA VAL A 53 -0.23 2.67 -18.18
C VAL A 53 -0.73 4.04 -18.63
N MET A 54 -0.17 5.14 -18.10
CA MET A 54 -0.48 6.48 -18.60
C MET A 54 0.07 6.71 -20.01
N GLU A 55 1.25 6.18 -20.33
CA GLU A 55 1.83 6.19 -21.68
C GLU A 55 0.96 5.38 -22.66
N PHE A 56 0.52 4.18 -22.26
CA PHE A 56 -0.43 3.38 -23.03
C PHE A 56 -1.71 4.15 -23.35
N PHE A 57 -2.34 4.78 -22.35
CA PHE A 57 -3.53 5.60 -22.56
C PHE A 57 -3.27 6.87 -23.37
N ALA A 58 -2.05 7.41 -23.36
CA ALA A 58 -1.71 8.55 -24.22
C ALA A 58 -1.63 8.12 -25.69
N PHE A 59 -1.04 6.95 -25.97
CA PHE A 59 -0.89 6.44 -27.32
C PHE A 59 -2.25 6.07 -27.97
N TYR A 60 -3.17 5.49 -27.19
CA TYR A 60 -4.50 5.07 -27.67
C TYR A 60 -5.63 6.01 -27.22
N ALA A 61 -5.30 7.26 -26.87
CA ALA A 61 -6.25 8.24 -26.34
C ALA A 61 -7.42 8.51 -27.30
N TRP A 62 -7.19 8.42 -28.61
CA TRP A 62 -8.14 8.76 -29.66
C TRP A 62 -9.05 7.60 -30.09
N GLY A 63 -8.94 6.46 -29.40
CA GLY A 63 -9.62 5.21 -29.76
C GLY A 63 -8.79 4.32 -30.69
N THR A 64 -9.33 3.16 -31.01
CA THR A 64 -8.65 2.09 -31.75
C THR A 64 -9.64 1.39 -32.70
N LYS A 65 -9.12 0.50 -33.55
CA LYS A 65 -9.92 -0.39 -34.39
C LYS A 65 -9.60 -1.84 -34.03
N ALA A 66 -10.60 -2.72 -34.12
CA ALA A 66 -10.41 -4.15 -33.88
C ALA A 66 -9.31 -4.75 -34.79
N ALA A 67 -9.22 -4.30 -36.04
CA ALA A 67 -8.25 -4.79 -37.01
C ALA A 67 -6.78 -4.60 -36.57
N SER A 68 -6.47 -3.53 -35.81
CA SER A 68 -5.12 -3.28 -35.29
C SER A 68 -4.90 -3.84 -33.88
N PHE A 69 -5.86 -4.59 -33.32
CA PHE A 69 -5.72 -5.19 -31.98
C PHE A 69 -4.46 -6.06 -31.81
N PRO A 70 -4.02 -6.88 -32.80
CA PRO A 70 -2.81 -7.68 -32.65
C PRO A 70 -1.56 -6.87 -32.29
N GLU A 71 -1.47 -5.61 -32.72
CA GLU A 71 -0.36 -4.71 -32.41
C GLU A 71 -0.31 -4.30 -30.93
N ARG A 72 -1.47 -4.30 -30.24
CA ARG A 72 -1.62 -3.85 -28.85
C ARG A 72 -1.64 -4.99 -27.85
N LEU A 73 -1.93 -6.22 -28.31
CA LEU A 73 -2.06 -7.39 -27.45
C LEU A 73 -0.84 -7.63 -26.54
N PRO A 74 0.43 -7.50 -27.02
CA PRO A 74 1.59 -7.66 -26.14
C PRO A 74 1.60 -6.65 -24.98
N GLU A 75 1.22 -5.42 -25.25
CA GLU A 75 1.22 -4.34 -24.27
C GLU A 75 0.08 -4.49 -23.24
N TYR A 76 -1.11 -4.92 -23.67
CA TYR A 76 -2.16 -5.33 -22.74
C TYR A 76 -1.69 -6.45 -21.81
N ASN A 77 -1.09 -7.50 -22.36
CA ASN A 77 -0.64 -8.64 -21.57
C ASN A 77 0.43 -8.24 -20.55
N ARG A 78 1.35 -7.37 -20.96
CA ARG A 78 2.38 -6.80 -20.07
C ARG A 78 1.75 -6.02 -18.91
N LEU A 79 0.87 -5.06 -19.21
CA LEU A 79 0.23 -4.23 -18.19
C LEU A 79 -0.65 -5.07 -17.24
N ILE A 80 -1.47 -5.98 -17.79
CA ILE A 80 -2.33 -6.87 -16.99
C ILE A 80 -1.48 -7.74 -16.04
N GLY A 81 -0.44 -8.39 -16.57
CA GLY A 81 0.44 -9.24 -15.77
C GLY A 81 1.17 -8.46 -14.68
N ASN A 82 1.63 -7.25 -14.98
CA ASN A 82 2.33 -6.41 -14.00
C ASN A 82 1.39 -5.95 -12.87
N PHE A 83 0.17 -5.50 -13.18
CA PHE A 83 -0.78 -5.08 -12.14
C PHE A 83 -1.29 -6.26 -11.30
N ASP A 84 -1.48 -7.44 -11.91
CA ASP A 84 -1.84 -8.66 -11.17
C ASP A 84 -0.70 -9.10 -10.22
N ALA A 85 0.55 -9.07 -10.71
CA ALA A 85 1.72 -9.35 -9.88
C ALA A 85 1.86 -8.36 -8.71
N LEU A 86 1.64 -7.06 -8.93
CA LEU A 86 1.64 -6.06 -7.86
C LEU A 86 0.50 -6.30 -6.87
N ALA A 87 -0.69 -6.67 -7.33
CA ALA A 87 -1.82 -7.00 -6.46
C ALA A 87 -1.47 -8.19 -5.56
N LEU A 88 -0.90 -9.26 -6.12
CA LEU A 88 -0.45 -10.42 -5.37
C LEU A 88 0.62 -10.05 -4.33
N GLN A 89 1.60 -9.22 -4.69
CA GLN A 89 2.64 -8.76 -3.78
C GLN A 89 2.07 -7.91 -2.63
N ALA A 90 1.11 -7.03 -2.93
CA ALA A 90 0.45 -6.20 -1.93
C ALA A 90 -0.35 -7.05 -0.94
N ASP A 91 -1.04 -8.08 -1.45
CA ASP A 91 -1.91 -9.00 -0.71
C ASP A 91 -1.12 -9.97 0.18
N ALA A 92 0.06 -10.42 -0.28
CA ALA A 92 0.92 -11.35 0.46
C ALA A 92 1.54 -10.76 1.73
N ARG A 93 1.32 -9.48 2.02
CA ARG A 93 1.89 -8.81 3.19
C ARG A 93 1.20 -9.27 4.49
N PRO A 94 1.96 -9.55 5.56
CA PRO A 94 1.38 -9.88 6.84
C PRO A 94 0.68 -8.66 7.45
N VAL A 95 -0.62 -8.80 7.76
CA VAL A 95 -1.41 -7.79 8.45
C VAL A 95 -1.34 -8.04 9.97
N PRO A 96 -0.89 -7.06 10.79
CA PRO A 96 -0.86 -7.23 12.24
C PRO A 96 -2.25 -7.53 12.82
N ARG A 97 -2.34 -8.60 13.61
CA ARG A 97 -3.49 -8.90 14.45
C ARG A 97 -3.21 -8.35 15.84
N ASN A 98 -3.96 -7.32 16.25
CA ASN A 98 -3.83 -6.73 17.58
C ASN A 98 -5.20 -6.36 18.16
N LYS A 99 -5.32 -6.45 19.49
CA LYS A 99 -6.58 -6.18 20.22
C LYS A 99 -7.02 -4.71 20.12
N ILE A 100 -6.09 -3.80 19.84
CA ILE A 100 -6.39 -2.37 19.69
C ILE A 100 -7.19 -2.13 18.40
N LYS A 101 -6.78 -2.72 17.29
CA LYS A 101 -7.48 -2.68 15.99
C LYS A 101 -8.91 -3.17 16.13
N THR A 102 -9.12 -4.29 16.83
CA THR A 102 -10.47 -4.82 17.10
C THR A 102 -11.33 -3.82 17.88
N LYS A 103 -10.81 -3.27 18.99
CA LYS A 103 -11.53 -2.27 19.79
C LYS A 103 -11.83 -0.97 19.02
N VAL A 104 -10.89 -0.51 18.20
CA VAL A 104 -11.09 0.66 17.34
C VAL A 104 -12.18 0.37 16.31
N ASN A 105 -12.14 -0.79 15.65
CA ASN A 105 -13.15 -1.19 14.69
C ASN A 105 -14.55 -1.29 15.32
N GLU A 106 -14.66 -1.89 16.50
CA GLU A 106 -15.93 -1.93 17.27
C GLU A 106 -16.45 -0.52 17.58
N ALA A 107 -15.56 0.41 17.96
CA ALA A 107 -15.95 1.78 18.26
C ALA A 107 -16.39 2.54 17.00
N LEU A 108 -15.77 2.30 15.85
CA LEU A 108 -16.16 2.87 14.56
C LEU A 108 -17.52 2.32 14.10
N GLN A 109 -17.73 1.01 14.19
CA GLN A 109 -19.01 0.37 13.86
C GLN A 109 -20.16 0.92 14.72
N LYS A 110 -19.94 1.13 16.02
CA LYS A 110 -20.93 1.76 16.93
C LYS A 110 -21.33 3.18 16.50
N ARG A 111 -20.48 3.87 15.73
CA ARG A 111 -20.74 5.21 15.18
C ARG A 111 -21.30 5.17 13.75
N GLY A 112 -21.64 3.99 13.24
CA GLY A 112 -22.09 3.81 11.86
C GLY A 112 -21.00 4.01 10.82
N ILE A 113 -19.73 4.01 11.22
CA ILE A 113 -18.59 4.13 10.31
C ILE A 113 -18.23 2.72 9.81
N PRO A 114 -18.26 2.46 8.50
CA PRO A 114 -17.86 1.17 7.95
C PRO A 114 -16.37 0.92 8.24
N VAL A 115 -16.04 -0.31 8.59
CA VAL A 115 -14.67 -0.76 8.83
C VAL A 115 -14.25 -1.69 7.70
N LEU A 116 -12.96 -1.67 7.37
CA LEU A 116 -12.40 -2.59 6.39
C LEU A 116 -12.55 -4.03 6.87
N GLU A 117 -12.87 -4.94 5.94
CA GLU A 117 -12.95 -6.37 6.24
C GLU A 117 -11.59 -6.91 6.68
N GLU A 118 -11.61 -7.94 7.53
CA GLU A 118 -10.38 -8.50 8.06
C GLU A 118 -9.60 -9.23 6.97
N GLY A 119 -8.39 -8.74 6.69
CA GLY A 119 -7.52 -9.28 5.63
C GLY A 119 -7.56 -8.48 4.33
N GLU A 120 -8.47 -7.52 4.18
CA GLU A 120 -8.48 -6.65 3.02
C GLU A 120 -7.37 -5.60 3.10
N ILE A 121 -6.49 -5.59 2.09
CA ILE A 121 -5.44 -4.59 1.94
C ILE A 121 -5.91 -3.59 0.86
N PRO A 122 -6.18 -2.32 1.20
CA PRO A 122 -6.78 -1.36 0.26
C PRO A 122 -6.04 -1.23 -1.07
N SER A 123 -4.69 -1.19 -1.05
CA SER A 123 -3.91 -1.14 -2.29
C SER A 123 -3.99 -2.43 -3.11
N ALA A 124 -4.05 -3.60 -2.47
CA ALA A 124 -4.24 -4.87 -3.18
C ALA A 124 -5.61 -4.91 -3.88
N THR A 125 -6.67 -4.45 -3.21
CA THR A 125 -8.01 -4.30 -3.82
C THR A 125 -7.98 -3.32 -5.00
N ALA A 126 -7.33 -2.17 -4.83
CA ALA A 126 -7.23 -1.18 -5.91
C ALA A 126 -6.44 -1.72 -7.12
N LEU A 127 -5.30 -2.37 -6.90
CA LEU A 127 -4.48 -3.00 -7.95
C LEU A 127 -5.27 -4.09 -8.70
N ARG A 128 -6.03 -4.90 -7.97
CA ARG A 128 -6.95 -5.89 -8.52
C ARG A 128 -7.98 -5.25 -9.45
N LYS A 129 -8.57 -4.13 -9.04
CA LYS A 129 -9.52 -3.38 -9.86
C LYS A 129 -8.87 -2.77 -11.12
N ILE A 130 -7.60 -2.39 -11.07
CA ILE A 130 -6.86 -1.94 -12.26
C ILE A 130 -6.71 -3.09 -13.26
N TYR A 131 -6.22 -4.26 -12.84
CA TYR A 131 -6.08 -5.38 -13.78
C TYR A 131 -7.44 -5.78 -14.35
N GLU A 132 -8.50 -5.83 -13.53
CA GLU A 132 -9.85 -6.19 -13.99
C GLU A 132 -10.33 -5.21 -15.08
N THR A 133 -10.07 -3.92 -14.86
CA THR A 133 -10.37 -2.85 -15.82
C THR A 133 -9.60 -3.03 -17.12
N LEU A 134 -8.30 -3.35 -17.04
CA LEU A 134 -7.45 -3.58 -18.21
C LEU A 134 -7.85 -4.85 -19.00
N VAL A 135 -8.22 -5.94 -18.31
CA VAL A 135 -8.75 -7.16 -18.93
C VAL A 135 -10.05 -6.84 -19.67
N LYS A 136 -10.95 -6.10 -19.03
CA LYS A 136 -12.21 -5.67 -19.67
C LYS A 136 -11.93 -4.80 -20.89
N MET A 137 -11.02 -3.84 -20.79
CA MET A 137 -10.62 -2.97 -21.89
C MET A 137 -10.05 -3.79 -23.06
N ARG A 138 -9.11 -4.70 -22.80
CA ARG A 138 -8.53 -5.60 -23.81
C ARG A 138 -9.61 -6.39 -24.53
N ASN A 139 -10.55 -6.98 -23.80
CA ASN A 139 -11.62 -7.80 -24.38
C ASN A 139 -12.58 -6.94 -25.23
N THR A 140 -12.90 -5.72 -24.81
CA THR A 140 -13.68 -4.76 -25.62
C THR A 140 -12.93 -4.39 -26.89
N ASP A 141 -11.65 -4.03 -26.77
CA ASP A 141 -10.79 -3.62 -27.89
C ASP A 141 -10.61 -4.75 -28.92
N GLN A 142 -10.43 -5.98 -28.45
CA GLN A 142 -10.37 -7.17 -29.31
C GLN A 142 -11.66 -7.37 -30.11
N LYS A 143 -12.81 -7.15 -29.46
CA LYS A 143 -14.13 -7.39 -30.04
C LYS A 143 -14.49 -6.35 -31.09
N GLN A 144 -14.24 -5.06 -30.80
CA GLN A 144 -14.79 -3.96 -31.62
C GLN A 144 -13.86 -2.76 -31.78
N GLY A 145 -12.65 -2.80 -31.22
CA GLY A 145 -11.87 -1.59 -30.97
C GLY A 145 -12.41 -0.79 -29.79
N LEU A 146 -11.84 0.38 -29.57
CA LEU A 146 -12.29 1.33 -28.55
C LEU A 146 -12.68 2.64 -29.20
N THR A 147 -13.84 3.16 -28.82
CA THR A 147 -14.17 4.56 -29.07
C THR A 147 -13.32 5.48 -28.20
N LEU A 148 -13.26 6.76 -28.57
CA LEU A 148 -12.64 7.82 -27.75
C LEU A 148 -13.20 7.82 -26.33
N THR A 149 -14.52 7.77 -26.19
CA THR A 149 -15.21 7.80 -24.90
C THR A 149 -14.92 6.56 -24.07
N GLU A 150 -14.92 5.36 -24.66
CA GLU A 150 -14.54 4.14 -23.96
C GLU A 150 -13.09 4.19 -23.46
N SER A 151 -12.15 4.65 -24.32
CA SER A 151 -10.73 4.82 -23.93
C SER A 151 -10.59 5.77 -22.74
N GLN A 152 -11.28 6.91 -22.77
CA GLN A 152 -11.29 7.87 -21.67
C GLN A 152 -11.95 7.33 -20.40
N ALA A 153 -13.03 6.56 -20.52
CA ALA A 153 -13.70 5.95 -19.38
C ALA A 153 -12.80 4.92 -18.68
N PHE A 154 -12.16 4.03 -19.46
CA PHE A 154 -11.19 3.07 -18.92
C PHE A 154 -10.01 3.78 -18.26
N LYS A 155 -9.47 4.83 -18.89
CA LYS A 155 -8.42 5.67 -18.28
C LYS A 155 -8.86 6.25 -16.95
N GLY A 156 -10.07 6.82 -16.90
CA GLY A 156 -10.63 7.41 -15.68
C GLY A 156 -10.73 6.38 -14.55
N GLN A 157 -11.24 5.19 -14.86
CA GLN A 157 -11.34 4.11 -13.89
C GLN A 157 -9.97 3.64 -13.38
N VAL A 158 -8.99 3.43 -14.27
CA VAL A 158 -7.62 3.08 -13.88
C VAL A 158 -6.99 4.16 -13.00
N LYS A 159 -7.17 5.44 -13.33
CA LYS A 159 -6.64 6.56 -12.54
C LYS A 159 -7.19 6.58 -11.11
N ILE A 160 -8.48 6.32 -10.92
CA ILE A 160 -9.10 6.29 -9.59
C ILE A 160 -8.43 5.23 -8.73
N TYR A 161 -8.25 4.03 -9.26
CA TYR A 161 -7.64 2.94 -8.49
C TYR A 161 -6.13 3.13 -8.31
N LEU A 162 -5.43 3.73 -9.27
CA LEU A 162 -4.02 4.10 -9.11
C LEU A 162 -3.83 5.09 -7.97
N ASP A 163 -4.68 6.12 -7.90
CA ASP A 163 -4.66 7.13 -6.85
C ASP A 163 -4.86 6.49 -5.46
N GLN A 164 -5.82 5.57 -5.35
CA GLN A 164 -6.06 4.81 -4.12
C GLN A 164 -4.86 3.95 -3.71
N ALA A 165 -4.27 3.21 -4.66
CA ALA A 165 -3.11 2.37 -4.40
C ALA A 165 -1.89 3.20 -3.96
N LEU A 166 -1.57 4.26 -4.71
CA LEU A 166 -0.44 5.16 -4.42
C LEU A 166 -0.62 5.85 -3.07
N THR A 167 -1.81 6.38 -2.80
CA THR A 167 -2.12 7.05 -1.53
C THR A 167 -1.91 6.10 -0.35
N TYR A 168 -2.40 4.87 -0.46
CA TYR A 168 -2.25 3.88 0.61
C TYR A 168 -0.78 3.47 0.81
N GLU A 169 -0.04 3.18 -0.27
CA GLU A 169 1.36 2.75 -0.15
C GLU A 169 2.28 3.87 0.38
N ASN A 170 2.08 5.11 -0.08
CA ASN A 170 2.80 6.28 0.44
C ASN A 170 2.47 6.52 1.92
N PHE A 171 1.23 6.26 2.34
CA PHE A 171 0.84 6.33 3.74
C PHE A 171 1.55 5.28 4.61
N LEU A 172 2.02 4.17 4.05
CA LEU A 172 2.78 3.16 4.81
C LEU A 172 4.27 3.52 4.98
N GLU A 173 4.83 4.39 4.14
CA GLU A 173 6.26 4.78 4.16
C GLU A 173 6.71 5.55 5.42
N ARG A 174 5.78 5.91 6.30
CA ARG A 174 6.01 6.76 7.49
C ARG A 174 7.08 6.28 8.44
#